data_AF-A0AA36GGX8-F1
#
_entry.id   AF-A0AA36GGX8-F1
#
_cell.length_a   1.000
_cell.length_b   1.000
_cell.length_c   1.000
_cell.angle_alpha   90.00
_cell.angle_beta   90.00
_cell.angle_gamma   90.00
#
_symmetry.space_group_name_H-M   'P 1'
#
loop_
_entity.id
_entity.type
_entity.pdbx_description
1 polymer ?
#
loop_
_entity_poly.entity_id
_entity_poly.type
_entity_poly.pdbx_seq_one_letter_code
_entity_poly.pdbx_strand_id
1 'polypeptide(L)'
;MRMCFILSFFVMVIAQDGEGLAPCPSDYKDGDNGQSCYKLYTNRSTYEDASKQCQRDGGRVVLIEDEQSNNFIMRMAKADLMIWIGLRCTQPYASACLWYGSLRAPYMYTNFFQGNPNDIDECVLMMIGAVANGEWVSADCDMKSSFICQVTRKKLCGDYSEYKKGRKCYKQMNQNFSLEEAEQHCQKDCGHLASIHNLEENWLFYQLMKGHSYARLGLKFDNDEFSWTDKTTFDYNNFARGACYNRTSVSKLSSPTMAPTTCDETLIFEQNGTIYSPGKFVRIRFPHLNIHPDSSINLYNTVIDTLPFYQVSFRTPPTMYFRSSTNVLKMVFVPPPNPENNWRNDFPSVWRAEFS
;
A
#
# COMPACT_ATOMS: atom_id res chain seq x y z
N MET A 1 4.77 46.93 -2.20
CA MET A 1 4.20 45.94 -3.14
C MET A 1 4.88 44.60 -2.86
N ARG A 2 4.24 43.65 -2.17
CA ARG A 2 4.84 42.33 -1.88
C ARG A 2 4.33 41.32 -2.93
N MET A 3 5.19 40.95 -3.87
CA MET A 3 4.89 39.88 -4.83
C MET A 3 4.78 38.55 -4.08
N CYS A 4 3.61 37.94 -4.15
CA CYS A 4 3.36 36.61 -3.60
C CYS A 4 3.72 35.58 -4.68
N PHE A 5 4.90 34.97 -4.58
CA PHE A 5 5.30 33.90 -5.49
C PHE A 5 4.55 32.61 -5.14
N ILE A 6 3.44 32.37 -5.83
CA ILE A 6 2.68 31.13 -5.66
C ILE A 6 3.37 30.02 -6.46
N LEU A 7 4.22 29.24 -5.81
CA LEU A 7 4.74 27.99 -6.37
C LEU A 7 3.57 27.03 -6.62
N SER A 8 3.39 26.61 -7.87
CA SER A 8 2.37 25.63 -8.27
C SER A 8 3.01 24.27 -8.51
N PHE A 9 2.33 23.22 -8.06
CA PHE A 9 2.77 21.83 -8.15
C PHE A 9 1.66 20.97 -8.79
N PHE A 10 1.97 19.76 -9.24
CA PHE A 10 0.98 18.82 -9.78
C PHE A 10 1.23 17.39 -9.32
N VAL A 11 0.22 16.53 -9.46
CA VAL A 11 0.37 15.09 -9.18
C VAL A 11 0.11 14.31 -10.47
N MET A 12 1.07 13.45 -10.79
CA MET A 12 1.01 12.51 -11.90
C MET A 12 0.41 11.19 -11.46
N VAL A 13 -0.40 10.60 -12.33
CA VAL A 13 -0.94 9.24 -12.22
C VAL A 13 -0.42 8.39 -13.36
N ILE A 14 0.10 7.22 -13.02
CA ILE A 14 0.29 6.12 -13.95
C ILE A 14 -0.66 5.01 -13.50
N ALA A 15 -1.63 4.65 -14.34
CA ALA A 15 -2.43 3.46 -14.14
C ALA A 15 -1.61 2.25 -14.63
N GLN A 16 -1.53 1.19 -13.82
CA GLN A 16 -0.88 -0.06 -14.19
C GLN A 16 -1.77 -1.22 -13.77
N ASP A 17 -2.11 -2.11 -14.70
CA ASP A 17 -2.91 -3.29 -14.36
C ASP A 17 -2.04 -4.35 -13.68
N GLY A 18 -2.10 -4.43 -12.34
CA GLY A 18 -1.43 -5.46 -11.55
C GLY A 18 -1.67 -5.36 -10.05
N GLU A 19 -1.39 -6.43 -9.31
CA GLU A 19 -1.29 -6.41 -7.84
C GLU A 19 0.11 -5.99 -7.39
N GLY A 20 0.24 -5.19 -6.32
CA GLY A 20 1.36 -4.33 -5.90
C GLY A 20 2.83 -4.75 -6.04
N LEU A 21 3.11 -6.04 -6.23
CA LEU A 21 4.43 -6.54 -6.60
C LEU A 21 4.33 -7.19 -7.99
N ALA A 22 5.24 -6.81 -8.89
CA ALA A 22 5.27 -7.34 -10.25
C ALA A 22 5.20 -8.88 -10.25
N PRO A 23 4.43 -9.50 -11.16
CA PRO A 23 4.36 -10.95 -11.26
C PRO A 23 5.75 -11.53 -11.50
N CYS A 24 5.95 -12.79 -11.10
CA CYS A 24 7.25 -13.42 -11.29
C CYS A 24 7.63 -13.51 -12.78
N PRO A 25 8.94 -13.41 -13.11
CA PRO A 25 9.41 -13.65 -14.47
C PRO A 25 8.96 -15.02 -15.00
N SER A 26 8.94 -15.18 -16.32
CA SER A 26 8.65 -16.49 -16.92
C SER A 26 9.58 -17.59 -16.36
N ASP A 27 9.04 -18.78 -16.15
CA ASP A 27 9.63 -19.93 -15.43
C ASP A 27 9.95 -19.75 -13.94
N TYR A 28 9.71 -18.58 -13.33
CA TYR A 28 9.86 -18.40 -11.88
C TYR A 28 8.55 -18.71 -11.15
N LYS A 29 8.66 -19.34 -9.98
CA LYS A 29 7.56 -19.61 -9.06
C LYS A 29 7.49 -18.57 -7.95
N ASP A 30 6.30 -18.37 -7.43
CA ASP A 30 6.04 -17.51 -6.28
C ASP A 30 6.62 -18.11 -5.00
N GLY A 31 7.26 -17.28 -4.17
CA GLY A 31 7.62 -17.63 -2.79
C GLY A 31 6.44 -17.56 -1.83
N ASP A 32 6.49 -18.34 -0.75
CA ASP A 32 5.44 -18.38 0.29
C ASP A 32 5.07 -17.00 0.87
N ASN A 33 6.02 -16.07 0.95
CA ASN A 33 5.79 -14.71 1.45
C ASN A 33 5.31 -13.71 0.37
N GLY A 34 5.23 -14.14 -0.89
CA GLY A 34 4.83 -13.31 -2.03
C GLY A 34 5.79 -12.18 -2.42
N GLN A 35 6.97 -12.06 -1.77
CA GLN A 35 7.93 -10.97 -1.99
C GLN A 35 9.07 -11.32 -2.95
N SER A 36 9.34 -12.62 -3.13
CA SER A 36 10.42 -13.13 -3.99
C SER A 36 9.90 -14.22 -4.93
N CYS A 37 10.60 -14.34 -6.04
CA CYS A 37 10.39 -15.30 -7.10
C CYS A 37 11.55 -16.29 -7.13
N TYR A 38 11.29 -17.57 -7.38
CA TYR A 38 12.30 -18.62 -7.28
C TYR A 38 12.29 -19.54 -8.52
N LYS A 39 13.48 -19.90 -9.02
CA LYS A 39 13.66 -20.85 -10.12
C LYS A 39 14.73 -21.87 -9.77
N LEU A 40 14.38 -23.15 -9.88
CA LEU A 40 15.30 -24.28 -9.72
C LEU A 40 16.00 -24.58 -11.05
N TYR A 41 17.32 -24.52 -11.03
CA TYR A 41 18.20 -24.96 -12.11
C TYR A 41 18.81 -26.32 -11.75
N THR A 42 18.45 -27.35 -12.52
CA THR A 42 18.96 -28.73 -12.32
C THR A 42 20.18 -29.06 -13.18
N ASN A 43 20.56 -28.16 -14.09
CA ASN A 43 21.83 -28.25 -14.81
C ASN A 43 22.98 -27.94 -13.84
N ARG A 44 23.76 -28.97 -13.51
CA ARG A 44 24.80 -28.89 -12.47
C ARG A 44 25.92 -27.92 -12.87
N SER A 45 26.15 -26.91 -12.04
CA SER A 45 27.12 -25.82 -12.24
C SER A 45 27.98 -25.61 -10.99
N THR A 46 29.16 -24.97 -11.15
CA THR A 46 29.94 -24.47 -10.00
C THR A 46 29.19 -23.34 -9.30
N TYR A 47 29.58 -23.00 -8.07
CA TYR A 47 28.94 -21.93 -7.32
C TYR A 47 29.03 -20.58 -8.07
N GLU A 48 30.18 -20.28 -8.66
CA GLU A 48 30.46 -19.04 -9.39
C GLU A 48 29.60 -18.91 -10.65
N ASP A 49 29.39 -20.01 -11.38
CA ASP A 49 28.55 -20.00 -12.58
C ASP A 49 27.05 -20.01 -12.26
N ALA A 50 26.64 -20.67 -11.18
CA ALA A 50 25.30 -20.56 -10.62
C ALA A 50 25.00 -19.11 -10.18
N SER A 51 25.93 -18.46 -9.47
CA SER A 51 25.82 -17.07 -9.05
C SER A 51 25.72 -16.11 -10.24
N LYS A 52 26.60 -16.25 -11.25
CA LYS A 52 26.52 -15.47 -12.51
C LYS A 52 25.17 -15.68 -13.21
N GLN A 53 24.63 -16.90 -13.22
CA GLN A 53 23.33 -17.15 -13.84
C GLN A 53 22.20 -16.43 -13.09
N CYS A 54 22.15 -16.54 -11.76
CA CYS A 54 21.13 -15.82 -10.99
C CYS A 54 21.25 -14.30 -11.12
N GLN A 55 22.47 -13.76 -11.27
CA GLN A 55 22.69 -12.34 -11.56
C GLN A 55 22.13 -11.92 -12.93
N ARG A 56 22.31 -12.74 -13.98
CA ARG A 56 21.72 -12.51 -15.31
C ARG A 56 20.20 -12.49 -15.26
N ASP A 57 19.61 -13.33 -14.41
CA ASP A 57 18.17 -13.39 -14.17
C ASP A 57 17.65 -12.21 -13.30
N GLY A 58 18.51 -11.27 -12.92
CA GLY A 58 18.17 -10.09 -12.13
C GLY A 58 18.04 -10.36 -10.62
N GLY A 59 18.65 -11.45 -10.13
CA GLY A 59 18.59 -11.90 -8.75
C GLY A 59 19.93 -12.40 -8.21
N ARG A 60 19.86 -13.41 -7.35
CA ARG A 60 21.00 -14.02 -6.63
C ARG A 60 20.73 -15.49 -6.33
N VAL A 61 21.77 -16.24 -5.93
CA VAL A 61 21.57 -17.56 -5.30
C VAL A 61 20.74 -17.36 -4.03
N VAL A 62 19.83 -18.30 -3.75
CA VAL A 62 18.83 -18.19 -2.67
C VAL A 62 19.42 -17.88 -1.29
N LEU A 63 18.77 -16.95 -0.56
CA LEU A 63 19.02 -16.75 0.86
C LEU A 63 17.99 -17.51 1.72
N ILE A 64 18.42 -17.98 2.89
CA ILE A 64 17.57 -18.74 3.82
C ILE A 64 17.69 -18.12 5.21
N GLU A 65 16.89 -17.10 5.48
CA GLU A 65 17.00 -16.27 6.68
C GLU A 65 16.14 -16.78 7.85
N ASP A 66 15.30 -17.79 7.62
CA ASP A 66 14.40 -18.42 8.60
C ASP A 66 14.03 -19.87 8.23
N GLU A 67 13.37 -20.57 9.17
CA GLU A 67 12.91 -21.97 8.98
C GLU A 67 11.84 -22.09 7.87
N GLN A 68 11.00 -21.07 7.69
CA GLN A 68 9.95 -21.07 6.69
C GLN A 68 10.53 -21.09 5.26
N SER A 69 11.52 -20.24 5.01
CA SER A 69 12.26 -20.21 3.75
C SER A 69 13.05 -21.51 3.54
N ASN A 70 13.65 -22.11 4.59
CA ASN A 70 14.32 -23.40 4.47
C ASN A 70 13.35 -24.49 3.98
N ASN A 71 12.20 -24.63 4.65
CA ASN A 71 11.14 -25.58 4.30
C ASN A 71 10.48 -25.29 2.94
N PHE A 72 10.44 -24.04 2.49
CA PHE A 72 10.00 -23.69 1.13
C PHE A 72 10.99 -24.17 0.07
N ILE A 73 12.30 -23.93 0.26
CA ILE A 73 13.35 -24.35 -0.66
C ILE A 73 13.44 -25.88 -0.74
N MET A 74 13.26 -26.58 0.37
CA MET A 74 13.14 -28.05 0.39
C MET A 74 11.99 -28.55 -0.49
N ARG A 75 10.81 -27.91 -0.43
CA ARG A 75 9.63 -28.27 -1.25
C ARG A 75 9.77 -27.91 -2.74
N MET A 76 10.67 -26.99 -3.08
CA MET A 76 10.96 -26.65 -4.48
C MET A 76 11.89 -27.67 -5.15
N ALA A 77 12.81 -28.26 -4.40
CA ALA A 77 13.76 -29.25 -4.90
C ALA A 77 13.14 -30.65 -5.02
N LYS A 78 13.71 -31.47 -5.90
CA LYS A 78 13.46 -32.91 -5.94
C LYS A 78 14.36 -33.61 -4.91
N ALA A 79 13.95 -34.80 -4.46
CA ALA A 79 14.80 -35.68 -3.66
C ALA A 79 16.15 -35.93 -4.34
N ASP A 80 17.18 -36.15 -3.51
CA ASP A 80 18.57 -36.44 -3.89
C ASP A 80 19.26 -35.32 -4.69
N LEU A 81 18.75 -34.09 -4.60
CA LEU A 81 19.45 -32.89 -5.07
C LEU A 81 20.30 -32.26 -3.96
N MET A 82 21.45 -31.76 -4.37
CA MET A 82 22.24 -30.78 -3.63
C MET A 82 21.98 -29.42 -4.27
N ILE A 83 21.73 -28.40 -3.46
CA ILE A 83 21.32 -27.06 -3.91
C ILE A 83 22.34 -26.03 -3.41
N TRP A 84 22.99 -25.30 -4.31
CA TRP A 84 23.76 -24.11 -3.95
C TRP A 84 22.85 -23.08 -3.29
N ILE A 85 23.21 -22.66 -2.08
CA ILE A 85 22.59 -21.57 -1.34
C ILE A 85 23.57 -20.39 -1.32
N GLY A 86 23.07 -19.16 -1.20
CA GLY A 86 23.90 -17.95 -1.23
C GLY A 86 24.73 -17.72 0.04
N LEU A 87 25.01 -18.75 0.84
CA LEU A 87 25.82 -18.65 2.06
C LEU A 87 27.26 -19.01 1.71
N ARG A 88 28.22 -18.21 2.19
CA ARG A 88 29.65 -18.55 2.12
C ARG A 88 30.29 -18.42 3.51
N CYS A 89 31.21 -19.31 3.85
CA CYS A 89 31.84 -19.40 5.17
C CYS A 89 33.36 -19.33 5.06
N THR A 90 33.96 -18.19 5.40
CA THR A 90 35.42 -18.01 5.27
C THR A 90 36.24 -18.68 6.39
N GLN A 91 35.57 -19.33 7.35
CA GLN A 91 36.15 -20.06 8.48
C GLN A 91 35.19 -21.19 8.91
N PRO A 92 35.67 -22.26 9.58
CA PRO A 92 34.87 -23.42 9.98
C PRO A 92 34.01 -23.17 11.24
N TYR A 93 33.27 -22.06 11.27
CA TYR A 93 32.27 -21.76 12.29
C TYR A 93 31.19 -20.79 11.77
N ALA A 94 29.93 -21.04 12.15
CA ALA A 94 28.76 -20.38 11.56
C ALA A 94 28.75 -18.83 11.65
N SER A 95 29.41 -18.23 12.65
CA SER A 95 29.49 -16.77 12.80
C SER A 95 30.44 -16.09 11.81
N ALA A 96 31.27 -16.84 11.08
CA ALA A 96 32.05 -16.33 9.94
C ALA A 96 31.34 -16.48 8.60
N CYS A 97 30.14 -17.06 8.57
CA CYS A 97 29.37 -17.20 7.35
C CYS A 97 28.63 -15.90 7.01
N LEU A 98 28.56 -15.56 5.74
CA LEU A 98 27.87 -14.38 5.21
C LEU A 98 26.97 -14.77 4.04
N TRP A 99 25.75 -14.23 4.05
CA TRP A 99 24.82 -14.34 2.93
C TRP A 99 25.27 -13.44 1.76
N TYR A 100 24.97 -13.86 0.53
CA TYR A 100 25.33 -13.15 -0.70
C TYR A 100 24.78 -11.71 -0.70
N GLY A 101 25.72 -10.74 -0.73
CA GLY A 101 25.41 -9.31 -0.66
C GLY A 101 25.08 -8.78 0.74
N SER A 102 25.27 -9.58 1.80
CA SER A 102 25.07 -9.18 3.20
C SER A 102 26.40 -8.95 3.91
N LEU A 103 26.43 -7.93 4.78
CA LEU A 103 27.50 -7.71 5.76
C LEU A 103 27.12 -8.25 7.16
N ARG A 104 26.01 -8.98 7.27
CA ARG A 104 25.53 -9.58 8.52
C ARG A 104 25.57 -11.10 8.41
N ALA A 105 26.17 -11.73 9.42
CA ALA A 105 26.18 -13.18 9.58
C ALA A 105 24.78 -13.73 9.94
N PRO A 106 24.51 -15.03 9.73
CA PRO A 106 23.22 -15.67 10.01
C PRO A 106 22.98 -15.85 11.52
N TYR A 107 22.86 -14.76 12.27
CA TYR A 107 22.61 -14.78 13.72
C TYR A 107 21.18 -15.18 14.11
N MET A 108 20.23 -15.16 13.16
CA MET A 108 18.81 -15.40 13.41
C MET A 108 18.35 -16.83 13.07
N TYR A 109 19.01 -17.50 12.13
CA TYR A 109 18.68 -18.87 11.71
C TYR A 109 19.91 -19.55 11.12
N THR A 110 20.12 -20.81 11.48
CA THR A 110 21.16 -21.67 10.93
C THR A 110 20.68 -23.11 10.90
N ASN A 111 21.01 -23.85 9.84
CA ASN A 111 20.60 -25.24 9.67
C ASN A 111 21.76 -26.14 9.20
N PHE A 112 22.99 -25.87 9.65
CA PHE A 112 24.14 -26.72 9.32
C PHE A 112 23.98 -28.14 9.85
N PHE A 113 24.25 -29.13 8.99
CA PHE A 113 24.38 -30.53 9.37
C PHE A 113 25.58 -30.70 10.32
N GLN A 114 25.52 -31.67 11.22
CA GLN A 114 26.56 -31.91 12.22
C GLN A 114 27.97 -31.98 11.57
N GLY A 115 28.91 -31.18 12.11
CA GLY A 115 30.27 -31.06 11.58
C GLY A 115 30.44 -30.01 10.46
N ASN A 116 29.46 -29.13 10.26
CA ASN A 116 29.52 -28.02 9.31
C ASN A 116 29.26 -26.66 10.00
N PRO A 117 29.76 -25.55 9.46
CA PRO A 117 30.73 -25.46 8.36
C PRO A 117 32.10 -26.02 8.78
N ASN A 118 32.85 -26.54 7.82
CA ASN A 118 34.20 -27.07 8.00
C ASN A 118 35.17 -26.39 7.02
N ASP A 119 36.39 -26.92 6.93
CA ASP A 119 37.53 -26.39 6.18
C ASP A 119 37.67 -26.93 4.74
N ILE A 120 36.63 -27.56 4.18
CA ILE A 120 36.62 -28.02 2.78
C ILE A 120 36.85 -26.84 1.82
N ASP A 121 35.96 -25.84 1.88
CA ASP A 121 35.99 -24.60 1.10
C ASP A 121 34.93 -23.63 1.64
N GLU A 122 34.87 -22.41 1.09
CA GLU A 122 33.96 -21.37 1.52
C GLU A 122 32.51 -21.51 1.02
N CYS A 123 32.21 -22.39 0.06
CA CYS A 123 30.85 -22.54 -0.47
C CYS A 123 29.96 -23.50 0.35
N VAL A 124 28.64 -23.29 0.32
CA VAL A 124 27.66 -24.05 1.11
C VAL A 124 26.51 -24.58 0.24
N LEU A 125 26.13 -25.83 0.47
CA LEU A 125 24.99 -26.51 -0.15
C LEU A 125 23.90 -26.80 0.89
N MET A 126 22.64 -26.80 0.45
CA MET A 126 21.57 -27.54 1.12
C MET A 126 21.49 -28.96 0.54
N MET A 127 21.39 -29.96 1.42
CA MET A 127 21.12 -31.36 1.07
C MET A 127 19.60 -31.61 1.03
N ILE A 128 19.09 -32.30 0.00
CA ILE A 128 17.67 -32.68 -0.10
C ILE A 128 17.58 -34.21 -0.11
N GLY A 129 16.91 -34.79 0.88
CA GLY A 129 16.89 -36.22 1.14
C GLY A 129 18.06 -36.71 2.00
N ALA A 130 18.20 -38.04 2.09
CA ALA A 130 19.16 -38.74 2.95
C ALA A 130 19.11 -38.31 4.45
N VAL A 131 20.21 -38.50 5.17
CA VAL A 131 20.34 -38.21 6.62
C VAL A 131 20.47 -36.73 6.98
N ALA A 132 20.72 -35.86 6.00
CA ALA A 132 20.93 -34.41 6.18
C ALA A 132 19.80 -33.58 5.54
N ASN A 133 18.57 -34.11 5.51
CA ASN A 133 17.48 -33.58 4.68
C ASN A 133 17.05 -32.16 5.10
N GLY A 134 17.36 -31.17 4.27
CA GLY A 134 17.11 -29.75 4.51
C GLY A 134 18.26 -29.01 5.19
N GLU A 135 19.30 -29.74 5.61
CA GLU A 135 20.45 -29.20 6.33
C GLU A 135 21.57 -28.77 5.38
N TRP A 136 22.46 -27.92 5.89
CA TRP A 136 23.51 -27.26 5.12
C TRP A 136 24.88 -27.90 5.35
N VAL A 137 25.67 -28.02 4.29
CA VAL A 137 27.02 -28.60 4.32
C VAL A 137 28.03 -27.70 3.59
N SER A 138 29.26 -27.63 4.12
CA SER A 138 30.39 -27.03 3.40
C SER A 138 30.73 -27.88 2.17
N ALA A 139 31.08 -27.24 1.06
CA ALA A 139 31.42 -27.91 -0.18
C ALA A 139 32.38 -27.09 -1.04
N ASP A 140 33.25 -27.81 -1.76
CA ASP A 140 34.15 -27.30 -2.81
C ASP A 140 33.36 -26.47 -3.85
N CYS A 141 33.72 -25.19 -4.01
CA CYS A 141 33.04 -24.25 -4.91
C CYS A 141 33.06 -24.71 -6.39
N ASP A 142 34.10 -25.45 -6.81
CA ASP A 142 34.25 -26.01 -8.16
C ASP A 142 33.41 -27.28 -8.38
N MET A 143 32.76 -27.82 -7.34
CA MET A 143 31.83 -28.94 -7.51
C MET A 143 30.62 -28.52 -8.36
N LYS A 144 30.16 -29.39 -9.25
CA LYS A 144 28.96 -29.13 -10.06
C LYS A 144 27.69 -29.59 -9.35
N SER A 145 26.86 -28.64 -8.93
CA SER A 145 25.62 -28.86 -8.18
C SER A 145 24.40 -28.14 -8.77
N SER A 146 23.20 -28.52 -8.36
CA SER A 146 21.97 -27.78 -8.74
C SER A 146 21.89 -26.49 -7.92
N PHE A 147 21.06 -25.53 -8.32
CA PHE A 147 20.95 -24.24 -7.62
C PHE A 147 19.56 -23.64 -7.74
N ILE A 148 19.17 -22.81 -6.77
CA ILE A 148 17.93 -22.03 -6.84
C ILE A 148 18.29 -20.56 -6.89
N CYS A 149 17.81 -19.88 -7.93
CA CYS A 149 17.90 -18.43 -8.04
C CYS A 149 16.67 -17.78 -7.38
N GLN A 150 16.93 -16.77 -6.56
CA GLN A 150 15.94 -15.89 -5.95
C GLN A 150 16.00 -14.51 -6.61
N VAL A 151 14.85 -14.04 -7.10
CA VAL A 151 14.66 -12.68 -7.64
C VAL A 151 13.66 -11.95 -6.75
N THR A 152 14.06 -10.84 -6.14
CA THR A 152 13.13 -9.99 -5.38
C THR A 152 12.11 -9.37 -6.33
N ARG A 153 10.81 -9.47 -6.04
CA ARG A 153 9.79 -8.83 -6.87
C ARG A 153 9.96 -7.32 -6.86
N LYS A 154 9.86 -6.69 -8.03
CA LYS A 154 9.83 -5.24 -8.15
C LYS A 154 8.49 -4.72 -7.62
N LYS A 155 8.51 -3.64 -6.83
CA LYS A 155 7.30 -2.84 -6.57
C LYS A 155 6.76 -2.35 -7.90
N LEU A 156 5.47 -2.54 -8.18
CA LEU A 156 4.87 -2.06 -9.44
C LEU A 156 5.10 -0.55 -9.62
N CYS A 157 4.81 0.21 -8.56
CA CYS A 157 4.96 1.66 -8.55
C CYS A 157 6.39 2.17 -8.37
N GLY A 158 7.39 1.30 -8.14
CA GLY A 158 8.76 1.74 -7.82
C GLY A 158 8.81 2.67 -6.60
N ASP A 159 9.20 3.94 -6.83
CA ASP A 159 9.22 5.02 -5.82
C ASP A 159 7.93 5.85 -5.78
N TYR A 160 6.93 5.54 -6.61
CA TYR A 160 5.63 6.22 -6.64
C TYR A 160 4.76 5.68 -5.50
N SER A 161 3.84 6.51 -4.99
CA SER A 161 2.89 6.08 -3.96
C SER A 161 1.81 5.19 -4.55
N GLU A 162 1.60 4.05 -3.91
CA GLU A 162 0.78 2.95 -4.41
C GLU A 162 -0.68 3.04 -3.94
N TYR A 163 -1.62 2.67 -4.82
CA TYR A 163 -3.05 2.54 -4.48
C TYR A 163 -3.63 1.22 -4.97
N LYS A 164 -4.55 0.66 -4.16
CA LYS A 164 -5.30 -0.59 -4.42
C LYS A 164 -4.42 -1.76 -4.89
N LYS A 165 -3.28 -1.93 -4.23
CA LYS A 165 -2.20 -2.87 -4.59
C LYS A 165 -1.69 -2.60 -6.01
N GLY A 166 -0.97 -1.52 -6.27
CA GLY A 166 -0.31 -1.26 -7.56
C GLY A 166 -1.18 -0.82 -8.74
N ARG A 167 -2.51 -0.95 -8.64
CA ARG A 167 -3.45 -0.60 -9.73
C ARG A 167 -3.38 0.86 -10.19
N LYS A 168 -3.01 1.77 -9.29
CA LYS A 168 -2.65 3.16 -9.62
C LYS A 168 -1.40 3.55 -8.85
N CYS A 169 -0.50 4.27 -9.53
CA CYS A 169 0.75 4.78 -9.00
C CYS A 169 0.75 6.32 -9.09
N TYR A 170 0.89 6.98 -7.95
CA TYR A 170 0.79 8.43 -7.80
C TYR A 170 2.16 9.04 -7.47
N LYS A 171 2.56 10.11 -8.16
CA LYS A 171 3.79 10.85 -7.85
C LYS A 171 3.56 12.34 -7.84
N GLN A 172 3.96 12.97 -6.75
CA GLN A 172 4.05 14.42 -6.65
C GLN A 172 5.19 14.93 -7.54
N MET A 173 4.89 15.95 -8.34
CA MET A 173 5.83 16.60 -9.24
C MET A 173 5.99 18.07 -8.83
N ASN A 174 7.24 18.51 -8.69
CA ASN A 174 7.59 19.80 -8.10
C ASN A 174 7.77 20.94 -9.12
N GLN A 175 7.44 20.69 -10.39
CA GLN A 175 7.54 21.67 -11.48
C GLN A 175 6.25 22.50 -11.61
N ASN A 176 6.41 23.79 -11.91
CA ASN A 176 5.31 24.72 -12.15
C ASN A 176 5.00 24.79 -13.66
N PHE A 177 4.01 24.02 -14.08
CA PHE A 177 3.49 23.98 -15.45
C PHE A 177 2.05 24.53 -15.52
N SER A 178 1.55 24.80 -16.72
CA SER A 178 0.11 24.94 -17.00
C SER A 178 -0.62 23.60 -16.84
N LEU A 179 -1.96 23.58 -17.03
CA LEU A 179 -2.72 22.31 -17.04
C LEU A 179 -2.32 21.43 -18.23
N GLU A 180 -2.17 22.04 -19.40
CA GLU A 180 -1.84 21.37 -20.66
C GLU A 180 -0.39 20.88 -20.69
N GLU A 181 0.54 21.70 -20.21
CA GLU A 181 1.95 21.34 -20.10
C GLU A 181 2.17 20.21 -19.09
N ALA A 182 1.46 20.23 -17.95
CA ALA A 182 1.55 19.18 -16.94
C ALA A 182 0.95 17.86 -17.45
N GLU A 183 -0.19 17.91 -18.16
CA GLU A 183 -0.79 16.75 -18.82
C GLU A 183 0.14 16.16 -19.90
N GLN A 184 0.70 16.99 -20.78
CA GLN A 184 1.70 16.56 -21.77
C GLN A 184 2.97 16.00 -21.13
N HIS A 185 3.37 16.50 -19.96
CA HIS A 185 4.49 15.95 -19.20
C HIS A 185 4.16 14.56 -18.67
N CYS A 186 2.97 14.37 -18.07
CA CYS A 186 2.53 13.06 -17.60
C CYS A 186 2.41 12.03 -18.74
N GLN A 187 1.91 12.45 -19.91
CA GLN A 187 1.76 11.56 -21.08
C GLN A 187 3.09 11.03 -21.63
N LYS A 188 4.22 11.69 -21.38
CA LYS A 188 5.55 11.21 -21.80
C LYS A 188 5.98 9.93 -21.09
N ASP A 189 5.62 9.77 -19.81
CA ASP A 189 5.89 8.54 -19.05
C ASP A 189 4.64 7.65 -18.98
N CYS A 190 3.79 7.68 -20.02
CA CYS A 190 2.56 6.87 -20.15
C CYS A 190 1.56 7.07 -19.00
N GLY A 191 1.47 8.28 -18.45
CA GLY A 191 0.52 8.65 -17.41
C GLY A 191 -0.35 9.86 -17.78
N HIS A 192 -1.15 10.29 -16.82
CA HIS A 192 -2.04 11.45 -16.91
C HIS A 192 -1.90 12.32 -15.67
N LEU A 193 -2.46 13.54 -15.70
CA LEU A 193 -2.75 14.24 -14.45
C LEU A 193 -3.78 13.46 -13.63
N ALA A 194 -3.65 13.61 -12.32
CA ALA A 194 -4.43 12.88 -11.35
C ALA A 194 -5.96 13.03 -11.45
N SER A 195 -6.65 11.88 -11.49
CA SER A 195 -8.08 11.70 -11.22
C SER A 195 -8.33 11.19 -9.80
N ILE A 196 -9.52 11.48 -9.25
CA ILE A 196 -9.95 11.06 -7.90
C ILE A 196 -11.39 10.54 -7.97
N HIS A 197 -11.60 9.27 -7.61
CA HIS A 197 -12.87 8.55 -7.76
C HIS A 197 -13.54 8.16 -6.44
N ASN A 198 -12.88 8.41 -5.31
CA ASN A 198 -13.43 8.09 -3.99
C ASN A 198 -12.66 8.80 -2.87
N LEU A 199 -13.22 8.72 -1.66
CA LEU A 199 -12.65 9.30 -0.44
C LEU A 199 -11.26 8.70 -0.06
N GLU A 200 -11.00 7.44 -0.41
CA GLU A 200 -9.72 6.76 -0.11
C GLU A 200 -8.59 7.27 -1.01
N GLU A 201 -8.84 7.42 -2.32
CA GLU A 201 -7.93 8.14 -3.23
C GLU A 201 -7.71 9.58 -2.73
N ASN A 202 -8.79 10.33 -2.47
CA ASN A 202 -8.71 11.71 -1.96
C ASN A 202 -7.85 11.82 -0.68
N TRP A 203 -7.92 10.82 0.21
CA TRP A 203 -7.08 10.77 1.41
C TRP A 203 -5.60 10.51 1.08
N LEU A 204 -5.30 9.61 0.12
CA LEU A 204 -3.94 9.39 -0.37
C LEU A 204 -3.35 10.69 -0.95
N PHE A 205 -4.11 11.45 -1.73
CA PHE A 205 -3.72 12.78 -2.20
C PHE A 205 -3.42 13.75 -1.06
N TYR A 206 -4.26 13.78 -0.02
CA TYR A 206 -4.00 14.61 1.16
C TYR A 206 -2.70 14.22 1.89
N GLN A 207 -2.36 12.92 1.96
CA GLN A 207 -1.07 12.48 2.52
C GLN A 207 0.12 12.88 1.62
N LEU A 208 0.00 12.70 0.31
CA LEU A 208 1.00 13.10 -0.68
C LEU A 208 1.29 14.60 -0.65
N MET A 209 0.27 15.44 -0.46
CA MET A 209 0.42 16.89 -0.45
C MET A 209 0.80 17.49 0.92
N LYS A 210 1.23 16.68 1.89
CA LYS A 210 1.68 17.17 3.20
C LYS A 210 2.81 18.18 3.07
N GLY A 211 2.60 19.38 3.63
CA GLY A 211 3.55 20.50 3.56
C GLY A 211 3.37 21.42 2.34
N HIS A 212 2.44 21.11 1.43
CA HIS A 212 2.15 21.93 0.25
C HIS A 212 0.78 22.59 0.35
N SER A 213 0.69 23.85 -0.07
CA SER A 213 -0.57 24.60 -0.03
C SER A 213 -1.58 24.09 -1.07
N TYR A 214 -1.11 23.60 -2.24
CA TYR A 214 -1.96 22.94 -3.21
C TYR A 214 -1.23 22.09 -4.27
N ALA A 215 -2.03 21.27 -4.97
CA ALA A 215 -1.66 20.53 -6.18
C ALA A 215 -2.69 20.72 -7.30
N ARG A 216 -2.21 20.71 -8.54
CA ARG A 216 -3.03 20.57 -9.75
C ARG A 216 -3.35 19.09 -10.02
N LEU A 217 -4.63 18.84 -10.32
CA LEU A 217 -5.19 17.55 -10.75
C LEU A 217 -5.66 17.65 -12.21
N GLY A 218 -6.12 16.54 -12.78
CA GLY A 218 -6.59 16.43 -14.16
C GLY A 218 -8.03 16.89 -14.40
N LEU A 219 -8.68 17.57 -13.46
CA LEU A 219 -10.08 17.98 -13.61
C LEU A 219 -10.19 19.16 -14.57
N LYS A 220 -11.03 19.00 -15.58
CA LYS A 220 -11.48 20.01 -16.53
C LYS A 220 -12.96 20.33 -16.30
N PHE A 221 -13.33 21.55 -16.68
CA PHE A 221 -14.71 22.03 -16.75
C PHE A 221 -14.89 22.74 -18.09
N ASP A 222 -15.74 22.19 -18.95
CA ASP A 222 -16.04 22.71 -20.29
C ASP A 222 -17.49 22.37 -20.66
N ASN A 223 -18.15 23.23 -21.43
CA ASN A 223 -19.56 23.10 -21.82
C ASN A 223 -20.51 22.74 -20.65
N ASP A 224 -20.25 23.33 -19.48
CA ASP A 224 -20.96 23.11 -18.21
C ASP A 224 -20.87 21.66 -17.64
N GLU A 225 -19.91 20.86 -18.10
CA GLU A 225 -19.64 19.48 -17.66
C GLU A 225 -18.23 19.31 -17.06
N PHE A 226 -18.09 18.40 -16.08
CA PHE A 226 -16.82 18.01 -15.47
C PHE A 226 -16.25 16.74 -16.08
N SER A 227 -14.96 16.75 -16.42
CA SER A 227 -14.26 15.59 -16.98
C SER A 227 -12.81 15.50 -16.51
N TRP A 228 -12.28 14.28 -16.40
CA TRP A 228 -10.86 14.03 -16.11
C TRP A 228 -10.02 13.95 -17.40
N THR A 229 -8.76 14.40 -17.37
CA THR A 229 -7.86 14.32 -18.54
C THR A 229 -7.54 12.90 -18.99
N ASP A 230 -7.56 11.93 -18.07
CA ASP A 230 -7.40 10.50 -18.33
C ASP A 230 -8.66 9.81 -18.92
N LYS A 231 -9.75 10.57 -19.13
CA LYS A 231 -11.05 10.12 -19.65
C LYS A 231 -11.79 9.13 -18.74
N THR A 232 -11.41 9.02 -17.47
CA THR A 232 -12.17 8.26 -16.48
C THR A 232 -13.47 8.98 -16.08
N THR A 233 -14.39 8.26 -15.43
CA THR A 233 -15.69 8.78 -15.02
C THR A 233 -15.56 9.86 -13.94
N PHE A 234 -16.32 10.95 -14.10
CA PHE A 234 -16.49 11.94 -13.02
C PHE A 234 -17.57 11.45 -12.04
N ASP A 235 -17.16 10.59 -11.11
CA ASP A 235 -18.02 9.88 -10.15
C ASP A 235 -17.82 10.35 -8.69
N TYR A 236 -16.78 11.14 -8.42
CA TYR A 236 -16.47 11.70 -7.10
C TYR A 236 -16.10 13.18 -7.19
N ASN A 237 -16.59 13.95 -6.22
CA ASN A 237 -16.23 15.34 -6.04
C ASN A 237 -16.05 15.67 -4.55
N ASN A 238 -15.21 16.65 -4.28
CA ASN A 238 -14.90 17.11 -2.92
C ASN A 238 -14.60 18.61 -2.92
N PHE A 239 -15.50 19.39 -3.54
CA PHE A 239 -15.31 20.83 -3.74
C PHE A 239 -15.39 21.62 -2.42
N ALA A 240 -14.57 22.66 -2.31
CA ALA A 240 -14.61 23.61 -1.20
C ALA A 240 -15.92 24.44 -1.21
N ARG A 241 -16.42 24.82 -0.03
CA ARG A 241 -17.52 25.79 0.07
C ARG A 241 -17.09 27.13 -0.54
N GLY A 242 -17.96 27.71 -1.38
CA GLY A 242 -17.68 28.97 -2.09
C GLY A 242 -16.90 28.79 -3.39
N ALA A 243 -16.75 27.55 -3.89
CA ALA A 243 -16.18 27.27 -5.20
C ALA A 243 -17.03 27.90 -6.33
N CYS A 244 -16.53 28.99 -6.91
CA CYS A 244 -17.13 29.61 -8.10
C CYS A 244 -16.54 28.98 -9.37
N TYR A 245 -17.40 28.68 -10.35
CA TYR A 245 -16.98 28.16 -11.65
C TYR A 245 -16.68 29.33 -12.59
N ASN A 246 -15.48 29.36 -13.16
CA ASN A 246 -15.14 30.24 -14.27
C ASN A 246 -14.61 29.37 -15.41
N ARG A 247 -14.92 29.72 -16.67
CA ARG A 247 -14.83 28.85 -17.86
C ARG A 247 -13.41 28.38 -18.26
N THR A 248 -12.39 28.63 -17.44
CA THR A 248 -10.97 28.37 -17.75
C THR A 248 -10.11 27.92 -16.55
N SER A 249 -10.66 27.69 -15.35
CA SER A 249 -9.87 27.66 -14.11
C SER A 249 -9.78 26.31 -13.37
N VAL A 250 -8.85 25.47 -13.83
CA VAL A 250 -7.93 24.58 -13.07
C VAL A 250 -8.31 24.23 -11.61
N SER A 251 -8.52 22.93 -11.34
CA SER A 251 -8.61 22.41 -9.97
C SER A 251 -7.29 22.53 -9.18
N LYS A 252 -7.35 23.12 -7.99
CA LYS A 252 -6.29 23.10 -6.98
C LYS A 252 -6.80 22.40 -5.71
N LEU A 253 -6.10 21.38 -5.21
CA LEU A 253 -6.42 20.75 -3.92
C LEU A 253 -5.90 21.63 -2.77
N SER A 254 -6.66 22.04 -1.75
CA SER A 254 -6.08 22.76 -0.60
C SER A 254 -6.82 22.42 0.69
N SER A 255 -6.11 21.84 1.67
CA SER A 255 -6.74 21.08 2.77
C SER A 255 -7.62 19.94 2.21
N PRO A 256 -8.51 19.24 2.94
CA PRO A 256 -9.26 18.10 2.39
C PRO A 256 -10.44 18.52 1.52
N THR A 257 -10.28 19.58 0.71
CA THR A 257 -11.27 20.15 -0.21
C THR A 257 -10.58 20.70 -1.47
N MET A 258 -11.16 20.50 -2.64
CA MET A 258 -10.73 21.08 -3.91
C MET A 258 -11.20 22.54 -3.99
N ALA A 259 -10.28 23.50 -3.99
CA ALA A 259 -10.58 24.92 -4.09
C ALA A 259 -10.28 25.45 -5.50
N PRO A 260 -11.26 26.02 -6.24
CA PRO A 260 -10.94 26.89 -7.34
C PRO A 260 -10.43 28.23 -6.79
N THR A 261 -9.38 28.80 -7.38
CA THR A 261 -8.90 30.12 -6.98
C THR A 261 -9.71 31.24 -7.64
N THR A 262 -10.40 32.01 -6.78
CA THR A 262 -10.92 33.38 -6.95
C THR A 262 -11.93 33.65 -8.08
N CYS A 263 -13.15 34.01 -7.69
CA CYS A 263 -13.98 35.04 -8.35
C CYS A 263 -14.81 35.76 -7.27
N ASP A 264 -14.98 37.07 -7.43
CA ASP A 264 -15.91 37.88 -6.64
C ASP A 264 -17.37 37.67 -7.13
N GLU A 265 -18.29 37.91 -6.20
CA GLU A 265 -19.74 38.06 -6.34
C GLU A 265 -20.61 36.87 -6.83
N THR A 266 -21.86 36.93 -6.38
CA THR A 266 -22.83 35.83 -6.23
C THR A 266 -23.77 35.69 -7.44
N LEU A 267 -24.37 34.50 -7.61
CA LEU A 267 -25.81 34.37 -7.95
C LEU A 267 -26.36 32.97 -7.61
N ILE A 268 -27.69 32.85 -7.57
CA ILE A 268 -28.48 31.73 -6.99
C ILE A 268 -29.37 31.10 -8.07
N PHE A 269 -29.61 29.77 -8.02
CA PHE A 269 -30.78 29.15 -8.65
C PHE A 269 -31.37 27.95 -7.86
N GLU A 270 -32.70 27.93 -7.79
CA GLU A 270 -33.65 26.84 -7.50
C GLU A 270 -34.76 26.98 -8.57
N GLN A 271 -35.69 26.06 -8.87
CA GLN A 271 -36.19 24.79 -8.30
C GLN A 271 -36.80 24.01 -9.51
N ASN A 272 -37.06 22.70 -9.58
CA ASN A 272 -37.16 21.54 -8.66
C ASN A 272 -36.43 20.33 -9.31
N GLY A 273 -36.34 19.13 -8.74
CA GLY A 273 -36.75 18.58 -7.44
C GLY A 273 -37.06 17.07 -7.64
N THR A 274 -36.40 16.10 -6.99
CA THR A 274 -35.53 16.13 -5.80
C THR A 274 -34.14 15.54 -6.07
N ILE A 275 -33.08 16.28 -5.73
CA ILE A 275 -31.71 15.77 -5.62
C ILE A 275 -31.31 15.89 -4.15
N TYR A 276 -30.80 14.81 -3.56
CA TYR A 276 -30.28 14.85 -2.19
C TYR A 276 -28.99 15.67 -2.16
N SER A 277 -29.04 16.86 -1.56
CA SER A 277 -27.86 17.68 -1.32
C SER A 277 -26.93 17.01 -0.29
N PRO A 278 -25.61 16.91 -0.53
CA PRO A 278 -24.64 16.54 0.50
C PRO A 278 -24.79 17.48 1.70
N GLY A 279 -25.16 16.92 2.86
CA GLY A 279 -25.65 17.70 3.99
C GLY A 279 -24.64 18.72 4.52
N LYS A 280 -25.13 19.88 5.00
CA LYS A 280 -24.30 20.83 5.76
C LYS A 280 -23.74 20.24 7.07
N PHE A 281 -24.23 19.06 7.44
CA PHE A 281 -23.95 18.27 8.63
C PHE A 281 -24.32 16.81 8.34
N VAL A 282 -23.65 15.84 8.97
CA VAL A 282 -24.08 14.43 8.96
C VAL A 282 -25.15 14.22 10.02
N ARG A 283 -26.24 13.50 9.70
CA ARG A 283 -27.12 12.90 10.70
C ARG A 283 -27.01 11.39 10.71
N ILE A 284 -27.16 10.84 11.91
CA ILE A 284 -27.24 9.42 12.17
C ILE A 284 -28.43 9.14 13.09
N ARG A 285 -29.07 7.98 12.94
CA ARG A 285 -29.93 7.40 13.98
C ARG A 285 -29.63 5.93 14.16
N PHE A 286 -29.99 5.38 15.32
CA PHE A 286 -29.81 3.97 15.67
C PHE A 286 -31.19 3.29 15.82
N PRO A 287 -31.89 2.95 14.72
CA PRO A 287 -33.22 2.34 14.77
C PRO A 287 -33.21 0.97 15.47
N HIS A 288 -32.06 0.29 15.44
CA HIS A 288 -31.81 -0.94 16.19
C HIS A 288 -30.55 -0.72 17.05
N LEU A 289 -30.75 -0.53 18.34
CA LEU A 289 -29.70 -0.30 19.34
C LEU A 289 -29.87 -1.32 20.46
N ASN A 290 -29.00 -2.34 20.49
CA ASN A 290 -29.04 -3.42 21.48
C ASN A 290 -27.68 -3.57 22.19
N ILE A 291 -27.20 -2.47 22.79
CA ILE A 291 -25.92 -2.42 23.52
C ILE A 291 -26.11 -2.74 25.01
N HIS A 292 -25.10 -3.38 25.62
CA HIS A 292 -25.06 -3.69 27.04
C HIS A 292 -25.23 -2.42 27.91
N PRO A 293 -25.86 -2.49 29.10
CA PRO A 293 -26.12 -1.31 29.92
C PRO A 293 -24.90 -0.45 30.26
N ASP A 294 -23.74 -1.10 30.48
CA ASP A 294 -22.45 -0.45 30.78
C ASP A 294 -21.60 -0.15 29.53
N SER A 295 -22.17 -0.26 28.32
CA SER A 295 -21.52 0.11 27.06
C SER A 295 -22.10 1.39 26.48
N SER A 296 -21.32 2.07 25.65
CA SER A 296 -21.77 3.28 24.97
C SER A 296 -21.15 3.48 23.59
N ILE A 297 -21.76 4.34 22.77
CA ILE A 297 -21.14 4.85 21.52
C ILE A 297 -20.96 6.36 21.68
N ASN A 298 -19.70 6.79 21.69
CA ASN A 298 -19.31 8.20 21.76
C ASN A 298 -19.34 8.81 20.34
N LEU A 299 -20.04 9.93 20.18
CA LEU A 299 -20.18 10.66 18.92
C LEU A 299 -19.36 11.95 18.95
N TYR A 300 -18.62 12.21 17.88
CA TYR A 300 -17.66 13.31 17.73
C TYR A 300 -17.94 14.11 16.45
N ASN A 301 -17.70 15.42 16.47
CA ASN A 301 -17.94 16.32 15.34
C ASN A 301 -16.78 16.38 14.36
N THR A 302 -15.59 15.91 14.72
CA THR A 302 -14.45 15.73 13.82
C THR A 302 -13.69 14.44 14.16
N VAL A 303 -12.75 14.04 13.30
CA VAL A 303 -11.85 12.90 13.59
C VAL A 303 -10.85 13.19 14.73
N ILE A 304 -10.47 14.46 14.93
CA ILE A 304 -9.48 14.89 15.92
C ILE A 304 -10.09 15.25 17.28
N ASP A 305 -11.41 15.39 17.38
CA ASP A 305 -12.08 15.67 18.66
C ASP A 305 -11.76 14.57 19.68
N THR A 306 -11.39 15.02 20.89
CA THR A 306 -11.08 14.18 22.06
C THR A 306 -12.26 14.04 23.02
N LEU A 307 -13.18 15.01 23.02
CA LEU A 307 -14.41 15.01 23.80
C LEU A 307 -15.62 14.74 22.89
N PRO A 308 -16.49 13.77 23.22
CA PRO A 308 -17.70 13.54 22.43
C PRO A 308 -18.75 14.64 22.67
N PHE A 309 -19.51 15.00 21.65
CA PHE A 309 -20.66 15.90 21.79
C PHE A 309 -21.91 15.17 22.31
N TYR A 310 -21.95 13.83 22.16
CA TYR A 310 -23.02 12.99 22.71
C TYR A 310 -22.52 11.57 22.97
N GLN A 311 -23.10 10.91 23.97
CA GLN A 311 -22.85 9.50 24.30
C GLN A 311 -24.17 8.71 24.21
N VAL A 312 -24.25 7.82 23.23
CA VAL A 312 -25.37 6.90 23.03
C VAL A 312 -25.26 5.74 24.02
N SER A 313 -26.35 5.42 24.72
CA SER A 313 -26.43 4.34 25.72
C SER A 313 -27.66 3.47 25.45
N PHE A 314 -27.81 2.34 26.16
CA PHE A 314 -28.99 1.47 26.05
C PHE A 314 -30.34 2.18 26.30
N ARG A 315 -30.33 3.36 26.94
CA ARG A 315 -31.53 4.20 27.18
C ARG A 315 -31.82 5.21 26.07
N THR A 316 -30.98 5.30 25.04
CA THR A 316 -31.14 6.25 23.94
C THR A 316 -32.32 5.83 23.03
N PRO A 317 -33.33 6.69 22.78
CA PRO A 317 -34.47 6.32 21.95
C PRO A 317 -34.08 6.03 20.49
N PRO A 318 -34.61 4.97 19.85
CA PRO A 318 -34.30 4.63 18.45
C PRO A 318 -34.85 5.64 17.43
N THR A 319 -35.76 6.52 17.86
CA THR A 319 -36.30 7.65 17.08
C THR A 319 -35.38 8.88 17.09
N MET A 320 -34.35 8.91 17.92
CA MET A 320 -33.47 10.07 18.06
C MET A 320 -32.44 10.15 16.92
N TYR A 321 -32.41 11.31 16.26
CA TYR A 321 -31.36 11.67 15.31
C TYR A 321 -30.26 12.48 16.00
N PHE A 322 -29.01 12.07 15.80
CA PHE A 322 -27.83 12.83 16.19
C PHE A 322 -27.33 13.60 14.98
N ARG A 323 -27.14 14.91 15.15
CA ARG A 323 -26.71 15.83 14.11
C ARG A 323 -25.34 16.38 14.48
N SER A 324 -24.34 16.14 13.65
CA SER A 324 -23.04 16.79 13.84
C SER A 324 -23.13 18.29 13.56
N SER A 325 -22.23 19.08 14.15
CA SER A 325 -21.98 20.46 13.73
C SER A 325 -21.13 20.56 12.45
N THR A 326 -20.53 19.47 11.97
CA THR A 326 -19.75 19.40 10.73
C THR A 326 -20.25 18.30 9.79
N ASN A 327 -19.65 18.21 8.60
CA ASN A 327 -19.88 17.13 7.64
C ASN A 327 -19.15 15.81 7.98
N VAL A 328 -18.57 15.69 9.19
CA VAL A 328 -17.87 14.50 9.67
C VAL A 328 -18.52 14.03 10.97
N LEU A 329 -18.78 12.73 11.08
CA LEU A 329 -19.23 12.10 12.32
C LEU A 329 -18.32 10.92 12.66
N LYS A 330 -17.45 11.09 13.64
CA LYS A 330 -16.63 9.99 14.19
C LYS A 330 -17.43 9.30 15.30
N MET A 331 -17.42 7.97 15.27
CA MET A 331 -18.07 7.12 16.27
C MET A 331 -17.01 6.24 16.95
N VAL A 332 -17.07 6.13 18.27
CA VAL A 332 -16.18 5.24 19.03
C VAL A 332 -17.02 4.44 20.01
N PHE A 333 -17.02 3.11 19.86
CA PHE A 333 -17.64 2.21 20.84
C PHE A 333 -16.76 2.10 22.09
N VAL A 334 -17.41 2.15 23.25
CA VAL A 334 -16.81 1.95 24.57
C VAL A 334 -17.39 0.65 25.14
N PRO A 335 -16.58 -0.42 25.27
CA PRO A 335 -17.01 -1.70 25.85
C PRO A 335 -17.27 -1.57 27.36
N PRO A 336 -17.94 -2.55 28.00
CA PRO A 336 -18.14 -2.52 29.45
C PRO A 336 -16.79 -2.70 30.17
N PRO A 337 -16.65 -2.19 31.41
CA PRO A 337 -15.38 -2.20 32.12
C PRO A 337 -14.88 -3.59 32.56
N ASN A 338 -15.72 -4.64 32.52
CA ASN A 338 -15.30 -6.01 32.83
C ASN A 338 -15.10 -6.84 31.54
N PRO A 339 -13.88 -7.35 31.26
CA PRO A 339 -13.56 -8.06 30.01
C PRO A 339 -14.04 -9.52 29.94
N GLU A 340 -14.65 -10.09 30.99
CA GLU A 340 -15.15 -11.48 30.97
C GLU A 340 -16.37 -11.70 30.04
N ASN A 341 -17.08 -10.63 29.67
CA ASN A 341 -18.16 -10.72 28.69
C ASN A 341 -17.60 -10.83 27.26
N ASN A 342 -18.09 -11.80 26.48
CA ASN A 342 -17.60 -12.14 25.13
C ASN A 342 -18.04 -11.16 24.02
N TRP A 343 -18.15 -9.86 24.36
CA TRP A 343 -18.80 -8.80 23.56
C TRP A 343 -18.23 -8.60 22.16
N ARG A 344 -16.99 -9.05 21.91
CA ARG A 344 -16.34 -8.97 20.59
C ARG A 344 -17.02 -9.86 19.54
N ASN A 345 -17.57 -10.99 19.95
CA ASN A 345 -18.28 -11.90 19.04
C ASN A 345 -19.68 -11.38 18.69
N ASP A 346 -20.33 -10.67 19.62
CA ASP A 346 -21.65 -10.09 19.40
C ASP A 346 -21.61 -8.78 18.60
N PHE A 347 -20.48 -8.05 18.66
CA PHE A 347 -20.31 -6.70 18.10
C PHE A 347 -20.87 -6.47 16.68
N PRO A 348 -20.72 -7.38 15.69
CA PRO A 348 -21.28 -7.19 14.35
C PRO A 348 -22.82 -7.20 14.28
N SER A 349 -23.50 -7.69 15.33
CA SER A 349 -24.95 -7.90 15.39
C SER A 349 -25.68 -6.94 16.34
N VAL A 350 -24.93 -6.13 17.09
CA VAL A 350 -25.41 -5.37 18.28
C VAL A 350 -26.07 -4.03 17.95
N TRP A 351 -25.81 -3.43 16.79
CA TRP A 351 -26.39 -2.14 16.39
C TRP A 351 -26.46 -1.96 14.87
N ARG A 352 -27.41 -1.16 14.41
CA ARG A 352 -27.49 -0.66 13.02
C ARG A 352 -27.68 0.84 13.01
N ALA A 353 -26.92 1.53 12.17
CA ALA A 353 -27.04 2.96 11.93
C ALA A 353 -27.67 3.25 10.56
N GLU A 354 -28.44 4.33 10.48
CA GLU A 354 -28.92 4.93 9.23
C GLU A 354 -28.41 6.36 9.09
N PHE A 355 -28.06 6.76 7.87
CA PHE A 355 -27.50 8.08 7.52
C PHE A 355 -28.50 8.86 6.64
N SER A 356 -28.63 10.19 6.87
CA SER A 356 -29.63 11.06 6.18
C SER A 356 -29.30 12.56 6.18
#